data_AF-A0A7Y3K9E1-F1
#
_entry.id   AF-A0A7Y3K9E1-F1
#
_cell.length_a   1.000
_cell.length_b   1.000
_cell.length_c   1.000
_cell.angle_alpha   90.00
_cell.angle_beta   90.00
_cell.angle_gamma   90.00
#
_symmetry.space_group_name_H-M   'P 1'
#
loop_
_entity.id
_entity.type
_entity.pdbx_description
1 polymer ?
#
loop_
_entity_poly.entity_id
_entity_poly.type
_entity_poly.pdbx_seq_one_letter_code
_entity_poly.pdbx_strand_id
1 'polypeptide(L)' 'MPTIASHPRPAGETLDTYFLEMRARLLEIGATLDRIDRSARPEEVAADPRLAFVREALAVLQSAGPERARRIEELYSLK' A
#
# COMPACT_ATOMS: atom_id res chain seq x y z
N MET A 1 -4.80 29.01 -25.43
CA MET A 1 -4.46 27.60 -25.11
C MET A 1 -5.62 27.02 -24.33
N PRO A 2 -6.44 26.12 -24.89
CA PRO A 2 -7.53 25.53 -24.13
C PRO A 2 -6.92 24.56 -23.10
N THR A 3 -7.27 24.75 -21.83
CA THR A 3 -6.98 23.82 -20.75
C THR A 3 -7.70 22.51 -21.06
N ILE A 4 -6.97 21.44 -21.35
CA ILE A 4 -7.56 20.09 -21.41
C ILE A 4 -7.98 19.76 -19.99
N ALA A 5 -9.27 19.84 -19.70
CA ALA A 5 -9.83 19.24 -18.50
C ALA A 5 -9.53 17.73 -18.57
N SER A 6 -8.64 17.23 -17.72
CA SER A 6 -8.43 15.79 -17.60
C SER A 6 -9.66 15.18 -16.95
N HIS A 7 -10.58 14.68 -17.78
CA HIS A 7 -11.70 13.92 -17.29
C HIS A 7 -11.18 12.69 -16.54
N PRO A 8 -11.71 12.38 -15.35
CA PRO A 8 -11.36 11.16 -14.63
C PRO A 8 -11.61 9.96 -15.56
N ARG A 9 -10.59 9.13 -15.73
CA ARG A 9 -10.71 7.90 -16.50
C ARG A 9 -11.83 7.02 -15.90
N PRO A 10 -12.63 6.30 -16.72
CA PRO A 10 -13.56 5.31 -16.22
C PRO A 10 -12.89 4.30 -15.28
N ALA A 11 -13.64 3.80 -14.29
CA ALA A 11 -13.11 2.91 -13.27
C ALA A 11 -12.50 1.62 -13.86
N GLY A 12 -13.15 1.01 -14.86
CA GLY A 12 -12.67 -0.20 -15.53
C GLY A 12 -11.34 0.03 -16.25
N GLU A 13 -11.24 1.09 -17.05
CA GLU A 13 -10.00 1.42 -17.76
C GLU A 13 -8.86 1.77 -16.78
N THR A 14 -9.19 2.40 -15.64
CA THR A 14 -8.20 2.67 -14.58
C THR A 14 -7.69 1.36 -13.99
N LEU A 15 -8.59 0.43 -13.66
CA LEU A 15 -8.22 -0.89 -13.15
C LEU A 15 -7.35 -1.64 -14.17
N ASP A 16 -7.78 -1.72 -15.43
CA ASP A 16 -7.04 -2.43 -16.48
C ASP A 16 -5.62 -1.87 -16.67
N THR A 17 -5.49 -0.53 -16.63
CA THR A 17 -4.18 0.12 -16.79
C THR A 17 -3.20 -0.26 -15.68
N TYR A 18 -3.66 -0.34 -14.44
CA TYR A 18 -2.78 -0.47 -13.26
C TYR A 18 -2.82 -1.86 -12.61
N PHE A 19 -3.67 -2.78 -13.07
CA PHE A 19 -3.89 -4.07 -12.41
C PHE A 19 -2.61 -4.89 -12.25
N LEU A 20 -1.82 -5.03 -13.32
CA LEU A 20 -0.59 -5.83 -13.28
C LEU A 20 0.47 -5.23 -12.35
N GLU A 21 0.59 -3.90 -12.33
CA GLU A 21 1.50 -3.17 -11.45
C GLU A 21 1.06 -3.29 -9.98
N MET A 22 -0.23 -3.12 -9.68
CA MET A 22 -0.77 -3.36 -8.34
C MET A 22 -0.53 -4.79 -7.89
N ARG A 23 -0.78 -5.77 -8.76
CA ARG A 23 -0.54 -7.18 -8.46
C ARG A 23 0.92 -7.47 -8.15
N ALA A 24 1.86 -6.91 -8.92
CA ALA A 24 3.29 -7.06 -8.67
C ALA A 24 3.68 -6.51 -7.29
N ARG A 25 3.26 -5.28 -6.98
CA ARG A 25 3.52 -4.64 -5.68
C ARG A 25 2.95 -5.44 -4.50
N LEU A 26 1.73 -5.97 -4.63
CA LEU A 26 1.12 -6.80 -3.59
C LEU A 26 1.92 -8.09 -3.35
N LEU A 27 2.39 -8.74 -4.42
CA LEU A 27 3.24 -9.93 -4.33
C LEU A 27 4.60 -9.63 -3.69
N GLU A 28 5.21 -8.50 -4.02
CA GLU A 28 6.48 -8.06 -3.43
C GLU A 28 6.36 -7.81 -1.92
N ILE A 29 5.28 -7.15 -1.49
CA ILE A 29 4.98 -6.92 -0.07
C ILE A 29 4.77 -8.26 0.63
N GLY A 30 3.93 -9.13 0.09
CA GLY A 30 3.67 -10.47 0.65
C GLY A 30 4.94 -11.30 0.79
N ALA A 31 5.74 -11.38 -0.27
CA ALA A 31 7.01 -12.12 -0.25
C ALA A 31 8.01 -11.54 0.76
N THR A 32 7.98 -10.23 1.01
CA THR A 32 8.86 -9.59 2.01
C THR A 32 8.41 -9.93 3.43
N LEU A 33 7.11 -9.93 3.70
CA LEU A 33 6.56 -10.38 4.98
C LEU A 33 6.87 -11.86 5.23
N ASP A 34 6.69 -12.72 4.22
CA ASP A 34 7.04 -14.15 4.31
C ASP A 34 8.52 -14.36 4.63
N ARG A 35 9.43 -13.52 4.10
CA ARG A 35 10.86 -13.60 4.42
C ARG A 35 11.16 -13.20 5.87
N ILE A 36 10.43 -12.22 6.41
CA ILE A 36 10.53 -11.84 7.83
C ILE A 36 10.06 -13.01 8.70
N ASP A 37 8.90 -13.58 8.40
CA ASP A 37 8.33 -14.69 9.18
C ASP A 37 9.23 -15.95 9.15
N ARG A 38 10.03 -16.13 8.09
CA ARG A 38 10.99 -17.22 7.93
C ARG A 38 12.42 -16.88 8.36
N SER A 39 12.68 -15.67 8.86
CA SER A 39 14.03 -15.28 9.28
C SER A 39 14.44 -16.00 10.57
N ALA A 40 15.72 -15.91 10.93
CA ALA A 40 16.12 -16.26 12.28
C ALA A 40 15.50 -15.25 13.25
N ARG A 41 14.91 -15.74 14.36
CA ARG A 41 14.37 -14.94 15.46
C ARG A 41 13.33 -13.88 15.02
N PRO A 42 12.25 -14.26 14.30
CA PRO A 42 11.23 -13.32 13.83
C PRO A 42 10.52 -12.56 14.98
N GLU A 43 10.55 -13.11 16.20
CA GLU A 43 10.04 -12.46 17.40
C GLU A 43 10.78 -11.15 17.74
N GLU A 44 12.03 -10.97 17.31
CA GLU A 44 12.80 -9.75 17.58
C GLU A 44 12.20 -8.52 16.88
N VAL A 45 11.53 -8.71 15.76
CA VAL A 45 10.88 -7.62 15.00
C VAL A 45 9.37 -7.55 15.24
N ALA A 46 8.80 -8.46 16.05
CA ALA A 46 7.37 -8.49 16.33
C ALA A 46 6.87 -7.20 17.00
N ALA A 47 7.71 -6.57 17.83
CA ALA A 47 7.44 -5.29 18.47
C ALA A 47 8.08 -4.08 17.74
N ASP A 48 8.69 -4.29 16.56
CA ASP A 48 9.33 -3.21 15.81
C ASP A 48 8.25 -2.24 15.28
N PRO A 49 8.35 -0.94 15.57
CA PRO A 49 7.36 0.06 15.15
C PRO A 49 7.22 0.15 13.63
N ARG A 50 8.26 -0.21 12.86
CA ARG A 50 8.22 -0.25 11.39
C ARG A 50 7.31 -1.38 10.90
N LEU A 51 7.34 -2.55 11.55
CA LEU A 51 6.45 -3.65 11.19
C LEU A 51 5.00 -3.34 11.60
N ALA A 52 4.80 -2.71 12.75
CA ALA A 52 3.49 -2.20 13.15
C ALA A 52 2.93 -1.19 12.13
N PHE A 53 3.76 -0.25 11.68
CA PHE A 53 3.41 0.69 10.61
C PHE A 53 2.97 -0.01 9.32
N VAL A 54 3.73 -1.01 8.85
CA VAL A 54 3.38 -1.75 7.62
C VAL A 54 2.01 -2.42 7.76
N ARG A 55 1.70 -3.00 8.92
CA ARG A 55 0.39 -3.61 9.19
C ARG A 55 -0.75 -2.59 9.18
N GLU A 56 -0.53 -1.41 9.79
CA GLU A 56 -1.50 -0.30 9.76
C GLU A 56 -1.72 0.22 8.32
N ALA A 57 -0.67 0.38 7.53
CA ALA A 57 -0.76 0.83 6.14
C ALA A 57 -1.56 -0.17 5.27
N LEU A 58 -1.36 -1.48 5.48
CA LEU A 58 -2.15 -2.52 4.81
C LEU A 58 -3.65 -2.44 5.16
N ALA A 59 -3.98 -2.13 6.42
CA ALA A 59 -5.37 -1.91 6.82
C ALA A 59 -5.99 -0.68 6.13
N VAL A 60 -5.22 0.40 5.95
CA VAL A 60 -5.67 1.56 5.16
C VAL A 60 -5.94 1.18 3.71
N LEU A 61 -5.06 0.37 3.09
CA LEU A 61 -5.26 -0.11 1.72
C LEU A 61 -6.54 -0.94 1.56
N GLN A 62 -6.87 -1.77 2.54
CA GLN A 62 -8.09 -2.59 2.53
C GLN A 62 -9.38 -1.76 2.74
N SER A 63 -9.29 -0.60 3.39
CA SER A 63 -10.45 0.25 3.66
C SER A 63 -11.07 0.85 2.39
N ALA A 64 -12.36 1.21 2.45
CA ALA A 64 -13.05 1.90 1.36
C ALA A 64 -12.74 3.41 1.34
N GLY A 65 -13.01 4.05 0.19
CA GLY A 65 -12.88 5.50 0.01
C GLY A 65 -11.60 5.95 -0.71
N PRO A 66 -11.55 7.22 -1.12
CA PRO A 66 -10.39 7.83 -1.77
C PRO A 66 -9.25 8.11 -0.76
N GLU A 67 -8.17 8.73 -1.23
CA GLU A 67 -7.08 9.25 -0.38
C GLU A 67 -6.29 8.21 0.42
N ARG A 68 -6.24 6.94 -0.03
CA ARG A 68 -5.48 5.89 0.66
C ARG A 68 -3.99 6.24 0.81
N ALA A 69 -3.38 6.80 -0.23
CA ALA A 69 -1.96 7.21 -0.18
C ALA A 69 -1.72 8.30 0.88
N ARG A 70 -2.54 9.36 0.87
CA ARG A 70 -2.49 10.45 1.87
C ARG A 70 -2.71 9.93 3.29
N ARG A 71 -3.67 9.02 3.48
CA ARG A 71 -3.92 8.39 4.79
C ARG A 71 -2.75 7.54 5.28
N ILE A 72 -2.01 6.89 4.37
CA ILE A 72 -0.77 6.18 4.72
C ILE A 72 0.35 7.18 5.06
N GLU A 73 0.44 8.30 4.34
CA GLU A 73 1.39 9.37 4.62
C GLU A 73 1.17 9.99 6.02
N GLU A 74 -0.09 10.20 6.42
CA GLU A 74 -0.45 10.68 7.76
C GLU A 74 0.04 9.75 8.87
N LEU A 75 0.08 8.42 8.62
CA LEU A 75 0.64 7.46 9.59
C LEU A 75 2.14 7.65 9.81
N TYR A 76 2.90 8.13 8.81
CA TYR A 76 4.33 8.44 8.95
C TYR A 76 4.57 9.71 9.77
N SER A 77 3.62 10.65 9.78
CA SER A 77 3.78 11.94 10.44
C SER A 77 3.41 11.93 11.93
N LEU A 78 2.79 10.85 12.41
CA LEU A 78 2.24 10.72 13.76
C LEU A 78 3.11 9.86 14.71
N LYS A 79 4.29 9.40 14.28
CA LYS A 79 5.18 8.51 15.04
C LYS A 79 6.63 8.99 15.02
#